data_AF-A0A4D4L3W6-F1
#
_entry.id   AF-A0A4D4L3W6-F1
#
_cell.length_a   1.000
_cell.length_b   1.000
_cell.length_c   1.000
_cell.angle_alpha   90.00
_cell.angle_beta   90.00
_cell.angle_gamma   90.00
#
_symmetry.space_group_name_H-M   'P 1'
#
loop_
_entity.id
_entity.type
_entity.pdbx_description
1 polymer ?
#
loop_
_entity_poly.entity_id
_entity_poly.type
_entity_poly.pdbx_seq_one_letter_code
_entity_poly.pdbx_strand_id
1 'polypeptide(L)'
;MAVDVTAPVRLDVSGLLLTADGKVRSDDDFVFYNQPTGPGVTHRAGAAGAGDTITVDTAAVPADIEKIVVTASLDAPGRRSRAPSRPPPCAAPTTAR
;
A
#
# COMPACT_ATOMS: atom_id res chain seq x y z
N MET A 1 -1.67 7.26 -19.26
CA MET A 1 -1.33 8.45 -18.43
C MET A 1 -0.30 8.06 -17.38
N ALA A 2 0.57 8.97 -16.95
CA ALA A 2 1.58 8.68 -15.93
C ALA A 2 1.42 9.63 -14.74
N VAL A 3 1.64 9.10 -13.54
CA VAL A 3 1.66 9.85 -12.28
C VAL A 3 3.06 9.71 -11.69
N ASP A 4 3.80 10.82 -11.63
CA ASP A 4 5.13 10.87 -11.04
C ASP A 4 5.07 11.31 -9.58
N VAL A 5 5.71 10.54 -8.69
CA VAL A 5 5.67 10.78 -7.24
C VAL A 5 7.09 11.07 -6.74
N THR A 6 7.39 12.33 -6.42
CA THR A 6 8.73 12.76 -5.99
C THR A 6 8.71 13.35 -4.59
N ALA A 7 9.71 13.00 -3.78
CA ALA A 7 9.99 13.62 -2.49
C ALA A 7 11.51 13.67 -2.24
N PRO A 8 11.99 14.57 -1.35
CA PRO A 8 13.42 14.67 -0.99
C PRO A 8 13.91 13.48 -0.15
N VAL A 9 13.01 12.57 0.24
CA VAL A 9 13.30 11.38 1.03
C VAL A 9 12.68 10.16 0.36
N ARG A 10 13.12 8.95 0.75
CA ARG A 10 12.60 7.70 0.20
C ARG A 10 11.10 7.57 0.48
N LEU A 11 10.34 7.27 -0.57
CA LEU A 11 8.93 6.95 -0.50
C LEU A 11 8.73 5.48 -0.83
N ASP A 12 7.73 4.88 -0.19
CA ASP A 12 7.10 3.65 -0.63
C ASP A 12 5.80 4.03 -1.35
N VAL A 13 5.72 3.72 -2.64
CA VAL A 13 4.59 4.08 -3.52
C VAL A 13 3.86 2.82 -3.94
N SER A 14 2.53 2.86 -3.84
CA SER A 14 1.67 1.75 -4.24
C SER A 14 0.42 2.24 -4.96
N GLY A 15 -0.11 1.40 -5.86
CA GLY A 15 -1.37 1.60 -6.56
C GLY A 15 -2.38 0.53 -6.19
N LEU A 16 -3.60 0.93 -5.85
CA LEU A 16 -4.72 0.03 -5.56
C LEU A 16 -5.80 0.20 -6.62
N LEU A 17 -6.19 -0.89 -7.26
CA LEU A 17 -7.29 -0.92 -8.21
C LEU A 17 -8.55 -1.34 -7.45
N LEU A 18 -9.48 -0.41 -7.29
CA LEU A 18 -10.67 -0.59 -6.47
C LEU A 18 -11.92 -0.72 -7.34
N THR A 19 -12.77 -1.67 -6.99
CA THR A 19 -14.14 -1.79 -7.52
C THR A 19 -15.04 -0.69 -6.96
N ALA A 20 -16.31 -0.67 -7.41
CA ALA A 20 -17.37 0.20 -6.88
C ALA A 20 -17.50 0.13 -5.34
N ASP A 21 -17.22 -1.03 -4.75
CA ASP A 21 -17.29 -1.26 -3.30
C ASP A 21 -16.07 -0.68 -2.55
N GLY A 22 -15.11 -0.09 -3.26
CA GLY A 22 -13.89 0.47 -2.68
C GLY A 22 -12.89 -0.58 -2.20
N LYS A 23 -12.92 -1.79 -2.77
CA LYS A 23 -12.03 -2.91 -2.43
C LYS A 23 -11.28 -3.41 -3.66
N VAL A 24 -10.10 -3.97 -3.43
CA VAL A 24 -9.37 -4.77 -4.43
C VAL A 24 -10.09 -6.12 -4.64
N ARG A 25 -10.02 -6.71 -5.84
CA ARG A 25 -10.64 -8.01 -6.11
C ARG A 25 -9.75 -9.17 -5.63
N SER A 26 -8.45 -9.02 -5.84
CA SER A 26 -7.40 -9.92 -5.38
C SER A 26 -6.10 -9.15 -5.13
N ASP A 27 -5.06 -9.83 -4.64
CA ASP A 27 -3.72 -9.25 -4.49
C ASP A 27 -3.13 -8.78 -5.84
N ASP A 28 -3.65 -9.25 -6.98
CA ASP A 28 -3.22 -8.81 -8.33
C ASP A 28 -3.59 -7.35 -8.63
N ASP A 29 -4.57 -6.81 -7.92
CA ASP A 29 -5.01 -5.42 -7.99
C ASP A 29 -4.23 -4.49 -7.05
N PHE A 30 -3.17 -5.01 -6.40
CA PHE A 30 -2.28 -4.23 -5.56
C PHE A 30 -0.86 -4.17 -6.14
N VAL A 31 -0.50 -2.99 -6.65
CA VAL A 31 0.76 -2.76 -7.37
C VAL A 31 1.73 -1.99 -6.49
N PHE A 32 2.91 -2.55 -6.24
CA PHE A 32 3.95 -1.95 -5.39
C PHE A 32 5.33 -2.49 -5.78
N TYR A 33 6.41 -2.08 -5.12
CA TYR A 33 7.78 -2.40 -5.54
C TYR A 33 8.06 -3.91 -5.71
N ASN A 34 7.42 -4.79 -4.93
CA ASN A 34 7.62 -6.24 -5.01
C ASN A 34 6.64 -6.93 -5.98
N GLN A 35 5.62 -6.22 -6.41
CA GLN A 35 4.63 -6.65 -7.39
C GLN A 35 4.38 -5.48 -8.36
N PRO A 36 5.35 -5.19 -9.24
CA PRO A 36 5.39 -3.92 -9.96
C PRO A 36 4.38 -3.84 -11.12
N THR A 37 3.63 -4.90 -11.40
CA THR A 37 2.70 -4.96 -12.54
C THR A 37 1.34 -5.45 -12.07
N GLY A 38 0.31 -4.72 -12.45
CA GLY A 38 -1.10 -5.12 -12.33
C GLY A 38 -1.89 -4.73 -13.60
N PRO A 39 -3.20 -4.98 -13.63
CA PRO A 39 -4.05 -4.74 -14.80
C PRO A 39 -4.08 -3.26 -15.22
N GLY A 40 -3.32 -2.90 -16.26
CA GLY A 40 -3.23 -1.52 -16.75
C GLY A 40 -2.52 -0.56 -15.78
N VAL A 41 -1.82 -1.06 -14.76
CA VAL A 41 -1.05 -0.25 -13.81
C VAL A 41 0.34 -0.84 -13.64
N THR A 42 1.37 0.01 -13.67
CA THR A 42 2.76 -0.41 -13.49
C THR A 42 3.47 0.53 -12.54
N HIS A 43 4.16 -0.03 -11.55
CA HIS A 43 5.11 0.67 -10.68
C HIS A 43 6.52 0.57 -11.24
N ARG A 44 7.24 1.69 -11.18
CA ARG A 44 8.65 1.76 -11.50
C ARG A 44 9.38 2.49 -10.40
N ALA A 45 10.32 1.80 -9.76
CA ALA A 45 11.23 2.41 -8.80
C ALA A 45 12.10 3.47 -9.49
N GLY A 46 12.22 4.63 -8.84
CA GLY A 46 13.15 5.68 -9.24
C GLY A 46 14.61 5.26 -9.06
N ALA A 47 15.50 5.85 -9.87
CA ALA A 47 16.94 5.81 -9.59
C ALA A 47 17.26 6.57 -8.28
N ALA A 48 18.47 6.42 -7.73
CA ALA A 48 18.88 7.13 -6.52
C ALA A 48 18.67 8.66 -6.67
N GLY A 49 17.77 9.24 -5.88
CA GLY A 49 17.41 10.66 -5.92
C GLY A 49 16.26 11.02 -6.89
N ALA A 50 15.75 10.06 -7.67
CA ALA A 50 14.53 10.20 -8.47
C ALA A 50 13.33 9.58 -7.71
N GLY A 51 12.15 10.12 -7.97
CA GLY A 51 10.89 9.60 -7.44
C GLY A 51 10.46 8.30 -8.12
N ASP A 52 9.54 7.58 -7.47
CA ASP A 52 8.87 6.42 -8.06
C ASP A 52 7.77 6.90 -9.02
N THR A 53 7.50 6.12 -10.05
CA THR A 53 6.47 6.41 -11.06
C THR A 53 5.41 5.32 -11.06
N ILE A 54 4.14 5.73 -11.05
CA ILE A 54 2.99 4.86 -11.37
C ILE A 54 2.49 5.22 -12.76
N THR A 55 2.52 4.26 -13.68
CA THR A 55 1.93 4.41 -15.01
C THR A 55 0.58 3.73 -15.04
N VAL A 56 -0.43 4.42 -15.57
CA VAL A 56 -1.80 3.92 -15.72
C VAL A 56 -2.18 3.94 -17.20
N ASP A 57 -2.39 2.76 -17.76
CA ASP A 57 -3.06 2.58 -19.05
C ASP A 57 -4.54 2.28 -18.81
N THR A 58 -5.36 3.32 -18.85
CA THR A 58 -6.81 3.22 -18.62
C THR A 58 -7.53 2.36 -19.65
N ALA A 59 -6.93 2.09 -20.83
CA ALA A 59 -7.52 1.19 -21.81
C ALA A 59 -7.31 -0.29 -21.45
N ALA A 60 -6.27 -0.59 -20.67
CA ALA A 60 -5.95 -1.93 -20.19
C ALA A 60 -6.50 -2.22 -18.78
N VAL A 61 -7.11 -1.22 -18.12
CA VAL A 61 -7.77 -1.39 -16.82
C VAL A 61 -9.11 -2.13 -17.04
N PRO A 62 -9.36 -3.21 -16.29
CA PRO A 62 -10.62 -3.95 -16.36
C PRO A 62 -11.83 -3.08 -16.01
N ALA A 63 -12.97 -3.33 -16.67
CA ALA A 63 -14.17 -2.50 -16.56
C ALA A 63 -14.84 -2.51 -15.17
N ASP A 64 -14.53 -3.49 -14.33
CA ASP A 64 -15.00 -3.61 -12.96
C ASP A 64 -14.18 -2.80 -11.95
N ILE A 65 -13.09 -2.15 -12.38
CA ILE A 65 -12.32 -1.20 -11.60
C ILE A 65 -12.86 0.21 -11.84
N GLU A 66 -13.34 0.87 -10.79
CA GLU A 66 -13.89 2.23 -10.86
C GLU A 66 -12.89 3.30 -10.39
N LYS A 67 -11.90 2.91 -9.59
CA LYS A 67 -10.97 3.85 -8.99
C LYS A 67 -9.58 3.27 -8.86
N ILE A 68 -8.58 4.06 -9.25
CA ILE A 68 -7.18 3.76 -8.98
C ILE A 68 -6.71 4.75 -7.92
N VAL A 69 -6.32 4.22 -6.75
CA VAL A 69 -5.78 5.02 -5.65
C VAL A 69 -4.27 4.84 -5.64
N VAL A 70 -3.54 5.96 -5.73
CA VAL A 70 -2.08 5.97 -5.56
C VAL A 70 -1.78 6.47 -4.16
N THR A 71 -1.08 5.65 -3.38
CA THR A 71 -0.62 5.98 -2.04
C THR A 71 0.89 6.13 -2.02
N ALA A 72 1.40 7.14 -1.32
CA ALA A 72 2.82 7.31 -1.07
C ALA A 72 3.03 7.46 0.44
N SER A 73 3.96 6.70 1.00
CA SER A 73 4.33 6.78 2.41
C SER A 73 5.82 7.07 2.56
N LEU A 74 6.19 7.85 3.57
CA LEU A 74 7.59 8.11 3.87
C LEU A 74 8.19 6.85 4.48
N ASP A 75 9.23 6.30 3.86
CA ASP A 75 10.01 5.22 4.46
C ASP A 75 10.91 5.84 5.55
N ALA A 76 10.32 6.07 6.72
CA ALA A 76 11.03 6.53 7.89
C ALA A 76 11.63 5.32 8.62
N PRO A 77 12.96 5.22 8.77
CA PRO A 77 13.57 4.13 9.53
C PRO A 77 13.07 4.21 10.98
N GLY A 78 12.19 3.28 11.38
CA GLY A 78 11.86 3.07 12.80
C GLY A 78 10.40 2.84 13.18
N ARG A 79 9.40 3.01 12.30
CA ARG A 79 8.00 2.75 12.70
C ARG A 79 7.50 1.39 12.25
N ARG A 80 8.01 0.33 12.91
CA ARG A 80 7.29 -0.96 12.91
C ARG A 80 5.95 -0.75 13.61
N SER A 81 4.85 -1.12 12.96
CA SER A 81 3.52 -1.21 13.57
C SER A 81 3.56 -2.27 14.66
N ARG A 82 3.98 -1.87 15.87
CA ARG A 82 3.85 -2.72 17.06
C ARG A 82 2.36 -2.80 17.36
N ALA A 83 1.74 -3.92 17.04
CA ALA A 83 0.45 -4.28 17.63
C ALA A 83 0.58 -4.14 19.16
N PRO A 84 -0.39 -3.52 19.85
CA PRO A 84 -0.35 -3.48 21.31
C PRO A 84 -0.33 -4.91 21.81
N SER A 85 0.76 -5.30 22.46
CA SER A 85 0.87 -6.60 23.14
C SER A 85 -0.28 -6.70 24.12
N ARG A 86 -1.13 -7.73 23.96
CA ARG A 86 -2.26 -8.00 24.86
C ARG A 86 -1.76 -7.97 26.32
N PRO A 87 -2.39 -7.20 27.23
CA PRO A 87 -2.00 -7.23 28.63
C PRO A 87 -2.16 -8.66 29.17
N PRO A 88 -1.26 -9.11 30.08
CA PRO A 88 -1.39 -10.42 30.71
C PRO A 88 -2.73 -10.51 31.47
N PRO A 89 -3.38 -11.68 31.54
CA PRO A 89 -4.62 -11.83 32.29
C PRO A 89 -4.38 -11.49 33.76
N CYS A 90 -5.18 -10.57 34.30
CA CYS A 90 -5.15 -10.19 35.71
C CYS A 90 -5.48 -11.42 36.56
N ALA A 91 -4.56 -11.85 37.42
CA ALA A 91 -4.82 -12.95 38.35
C ALA A 91 -5.87 -12.49 39.37
N ALA A 92 -7.01 -13.20 39.42
CA ALA A 92 -8.07 -12.93 40.38
C ALA A 92 -7.55 -13.15 41.83
N PRO A 93 -7.92 -12.31 42.80
CA PRO A 93 -7.56 -12.54 44.19
C PRO A 93 -8.29 -13.78 44.73
N THR A 94 -7.53 -14.82 45.07
CA THR A 94 -8.02 -15.96 45.84
C THR A 94 -8.50 -15.43 47.19
N THR A 95 -9.82 -15.40 47.38
CA THR A 95 -10.42 -15.17 48.70
C THR A 95 -10.29 -16.47 49.48
N ALA A 96 -9.37 -16.53 50.44
CA ALA A 96 -9.32 -17.59 51.43
C ALA A 96 -9.82 -17.05 52.78
N ARG A 97 -10.66 -17.88 53.38
CA ARG A 97 -11.54 -17.67 54.53
C ARG A 97 -10.82 -17.82 55.86
#